data_AF-A0AAD5IGG3-F1
#
_entry.id   AF-A0AAD5IGG3-F1
#
_cell.length_a   1.000
_cell.length_b   1.000
_cell.length_c   1.000
_cell.angle_alpha   90.00
_cell.angle_beta   90.00
_cell.angle_gamma   90.00
#
_symmetry.space_group_name_H-M   'P 1'
#
loop_
_entity.id
_entity.type
_entity.pdbx_description
1 polymer ?
#
loop_
_entity_poly.entity_id
_entity_poly.type
_entity_poly.pdbx_seq_one_letter_code
_entity_poly.pdbx_strand_id
1 'polypeptide(L)'
;MTSIRAEAKNYSLGGQKYSESRAIVRYYCNSGPDSVGTTFEEQARVNQWIEVEAHNFDELVLNIVYNPVVLPRLEQLRDSEQKLRAVFDVYEHRLSKSRYLAGESYSLADLSHLQKG
;
A
#
# COMPACT_ATOMS: atom_id res chain seq x y z
N MET A 1 15.58 21.76 -20.43
CA MET A 1 15.00 21.58 -19.09
C MET A 1 13.55 21.16 -19.25
N THR A 2 13.31 19.85 -19.37
CA THR A 2 11.96 19.32 -19.61
C THR A 2 11.43 18.79 -18.28
N SER A 3 10.50 19.54 -17.67
CA SER A 3 9.79 19.14 -16.46
C SER A 3 8.80 18.04 -16.81
N ILE A 4 9.09 16.79 -16.43
CA ILE A 4 8.12 15.71 -16.46
C ILE A 4 7.15 15.95 -15.30
N ARG A 5 5.98 16.52 -15.62
CA ARG A 5 4.87 16.63 -14.68
C ARG A 5 4.20 15.26 -14.63
N ALA A 6 4.32 14.57 -13.50
CA ALA A 6 3.59 13.33 -13.27
C ALA A 6 2.09 13.65 -13.22
N GLU A 7 1.39 13.46 -14.34
CA GLU A 7 -0.06 13.50 -14.36
C GLU A 7 -0.57 12.19 -13.75
N ALA A 8 -1.05 12.28 -12.51
CA ALA A 8 -1.81 11.20 -11.88
C ALA A 8 -2.95 10.79 -12.84
N LYS A 9 -2.95 9.52 -13.27
CA LYS A 9 -3.99 8.97 -14.14
C LYS A 9 -5.35 9.11 -13.45
N ASN A 10 -6.12 10.09 -13.88
CA ASN A 10 -7.47 10.34 -13.39
C ASN A 10 -8.43 9.45 -14.17
N TYR A 11 -9.06 8.48 -13.51
CA TYR A 11 -10.12 7.67 -14.10
C TYR A 11 -11.49 8.22 -13.64
N SER A 12 -12.39 8.45 -14.59
CA SER A 12 -13.76 8.92 -14.32
C SER A 12 -14.75 7.77 -14.41
N LEU A 13 -15.41 7.45 -13.30
CA LEU A 13 -16.51 6.50 -13.23
C LEU A 13 -17.71 7.22 -12.58
N GLY A 14 -18.86 7.23 -13.26
CA GLY A 14 -20.09 7.86 -12.74
C GLY A 14 -20.04 9.39 -12.55
N GLY A 15 -19.13 10.09 -13.23
CA GLY A 15 -18.97 11.54 -13.11
C GLY A 15 -18.14 12.01 -11.90
N GLN A 16 -17.66 11.09 -11.06
CA GLN A 16 -16.70 11.40 -10.00
C GLN A 16 -15.26 11.12 -10.47
N LYS A 17 -14.38 12.08 -10.21
CA LYS A 17 -12.96 12.03 -10.58
C LYS A 17 -12.16 11.52 -9.38
N TYR A 18 -11.65 10.30 -9.47
CA TYR A 18 -10.82 9.71 -8.42
C TYR A 18 -9.35 9.89 -8.80
N SER A 19 -8.59 10.59 -7.97
CA SER A 19 -7.17 10.90 -8.22
C SER A 19 -6.19 10.09 -7.36
N GLU A 20 -6.67 9.07 -6.64
CA GLU A 20 -5.83 8.15 -5.88
C GLU A 20 -6.10 6.71 -6.29
N SER A 21 -5.05 5.98 -6.70
CA SER A 21 -5.12 4.55 -6.99
C SER A 21 -5.76 3.76 -5.84
N ARG A 22 -5.56 4.23 -4.60
CA ARG A 22 -6.17 3.68 -3.37
C ARG A 22 -7.69 3.82 -3.34
N ALA A 23 -8.24 4.96 -3.74
CA ALA A 23 -9.69 5.17 -3.79
C ALA A 23 -10.36 4.30 -4.87
N ILE A 24 -9.68 4.13 -6.00
CA ILE A 24 -10.14 3.28 -7.11
C ILE A 24 -10.10 1.79 -6.71
N VAL A 25 -9.00 1.35 -6.10
CA VAL A 25 -8.86 -0.03 -5.62
C VAL A 25 -9.90 -0.33 -4.52
N ARG A 26 -10.11 0.59 -3.56
CA ARG A 26 -11.20 0.46 -2.57
C ARG A 26 -12.57 0.39 -3.23
N TYR A 27 -12.84 1.21 -4.25
CA TYR A 27 -14.12 1.19 -4.98
C TYR A 27 -14.37 -0.15 -5.70
N TYR A 28 -13.37 -0.66 -6.43
CA TYR A 28 -13.48 -1.97 -7.11
C TYR A 28 -13.58 -3.13 -6.11
N CYS A 29 -12.83 -3.09 -5.02
CA CYS A 29 -12.85 -4.13 -3.99
C CYS A 29 -14.11 -4.13 -3.12
N ASN A 30 -14.69 -2.95 -2.82
CA ASN A 30 -16.01 -2.82 -2.21
C ASN A 30 -17.14 -3.35 -3.12
N SER A 31 -16.87 -3.51 -4.42
CA SER A 31 -17.81 -4.07 -5.40
C SER A 31 -17.62 -5.58 -5.63
N GLY A 32 -16.58 -6.18 -5.04
CA GLY A 32 -16.26 -7.61 -5.13
C GLY A 32 -16.55 -8.34 -3.80
N PRO A 33 -17.17 -9.53 -3.81
CA PRO A 33 -17.88 -10.05 -2.64
C PRO A 33 -17.07 -10.36 -1.37
N ASP A 34 -15.73 -10.48 -1.40
CA ASP A 34 -14.97 -11.02 -0.25
C ASP A 34 -13.67 -10.29 0.13
N SER A 35 -13.32 -9.16 -0.50
CA SER A 35 -11.96 -8.58 -0.34
C SER A 35 -11.79 -7.62 0.86
N VAL A 36 -12.88 -7.24 1.51
CA VAL A 36 -12.92 -6.23 2.59
C VAL A 36 -13.39 -6.85 3.92
N GLY A 37 -13.79 -8.12 3.93
CA GLY A 37 -14.38 -8.77 5.10
C GLY A 37 -15.89 -8.59 5.19
N THR A 38 -16.56 -9.53 5.85
CA THR A 38 -18.03 -9.60 5.92
C THR A 38 -18.60 -8.91 7.16
N THR A 39 -17.79 -8.79 8.22
CA THR A 39 -18.15 -8.10 9.46
C THR A 39 -17.47 -6.74 9.55
N PHE A 40 -18.05 -5.82 10.34
CA PHE A 40 -17.43 -4.51 10.61
C PHE A 40 -16.03 -4.64 11.23
N GLU A 41 -15.80 -5.67 12.04
CA GLU A 41 -14.51 -5.92 12.67
C GLU A 41 -13.45 -6.36 11.65
N GLU A 42 -13.81 -7.24 10.72
CA GLU A 42 -12.92 -7.63 9.62
C GLU A 42 -12.61 -6.44 8.72
N GLN A 43 -13.61 -5.63 8.37
CA GLN A 43 -13.42 -4.41 7.57
C GLN A 43 -12.50 -3.41 8.26
N ALA A 44 -12.67 -3.21 9.58
CA ALA A 44 -11.80 -2.34 10.36
C ALA A 44 -10.35 -2.84 10.35
N ARG A 45 -10.12 -4.16 10.50
CA ARG A 45 -8.79 -4.75 10.40
C ARG A 45 -8.16 -4.57 9.01
N VAL A 46 -8.92 -4.82 7.94
CA VAL A 46 -8.44 -4.62 6.57
C VAL A 46 -8.02 -3.16 6.37
N ASN A 47 -8.88 -2.22 6.75
CA ASN A 47 -8.59 -0.79 6.62
C ASN A 47 -7.36 -0.38 7.45
N GLN A 48 -7.22 -0.90 8.67
CA GLN A 48 -6.06 -0.62 9.51
C GLN A 48 -4.75 -1.01 8.81
N TRP A 49 -4.66 -2.21 8.23
CA TRP A 49 -3.45 -2.68 7.57
C TRP A 49 -3.17 -1.96 6.25
N ILE A 50 -4.22 -1.49 5.56
CA ILE A 50 -4.07 -0.60 4.40
C ILE A 50 -3.45 0.74 4.81
N GLU A 51 -3.82 1.30 5.97
CA GLU A 51 -3.22 2.53 6.47
C GLU A 51 -1.79 2.31 6.98
N VAL A 52 -1.50 1.16 7.58
CA VAL A 52 -0.13 0.77 7.98
C VAL A 52 0.77 0.74 6.75
N GLU A 53 0.33 0.11 5.66
CA GLU A 53 1.06 0.07 4.38
C GLU A 53 1.36 1.49 3.85
N ALA A 54 0.33 2.35 3.77
CA ALA A 54 0.47 3.69 3.21
C ALA A 54 1.51 4.53 3.94
N HIS A 55 1.51 4.48 5.28
CA HIS A 55 2.29 5.40 6.10
C HIS A 55 3.67 4.86 6.48
N ASN A 56 3.87 3.53 6.41
CA ASN A 56 5.08 2.91 6.93
C ASN A 56 5.82 2.08 5.88
N PHE A 57 5.20 1.70 4.77
CA PHE A 57 5.80 0.81 3.78
C PHE A 57 6.01 1.49 2.43
N ASP A 58 4.96 2.12 1.87
CA ASP A 58 4.93 2.61 0.48
C ASP A 58 6.10 3.57 0.16
N GLU A 59 6.31 4.59 0.99
CA GLU A 59 7.38 5.57 0.78
C GLU A 59 8.79 4.96 0.94
N LEU A 60 8.98 4.04 1.87
CA LEU A 60 10.28 3.39 2.11
C LEU A 60 10.68 2.53 0.91
N VAL A 61 9.74 1.76 0.37
CA VAL A 61 9.97 0.93 -0.82
C VAL A 61 10.22 1.80 -2.05
N LEU A 62 9.45 2.88 -2.23
CA LEU A 62 9.70 3.83 -3.31
C LEU A 62 11.12 4.40 -3.24
N ASN A 63 11.55 4.79 -2.05
CA ASN A 63 12.90 5.32 -1.83
C ASN A 63 13.98 4.28 -2.14
N ILE A 64 13.79 3.01 -1.79
CA ILE A 64 14.79 1.96 -2.03
C ILE A 64 14.82 1.51 -3.50
N VAL A 65 13.65 1.38 -4.14
CA VAL A 65 13.54 0.79 -5.49
C VAL A 65 13.76 1.83 -6.59
N TYR A 66 13.21 3.05 -6.44
CA TYR A 66 13.20 4.04 -7.53
C TYR A 66 14.24 5.15 -7.37
N ASN A 67 14.53 5.63 -6.16
CA ASN A 67 15.49 6.74 -6.01
C ASN A 67 16.93 6.41 -6.46
N PRO A 68 17.48 5.19 -6.30
CA PRO A 68 18.85 4.91 -6.78
C PRO A 68 18.99 5.12 -8.30
N VAL A 69 17.90 4.96 -9.04
CA VAL A 69 17.88 5.10 -10.51
C VAL A 69 17.82 6.58 -10.94
N VAL A 70 17.21 7.44 -10.13
CA VAL A 70 16.93 8.85 -10.49
C VAL A 70 17.93 9.82 -9.84
N LEU A 71 18.21 9.69 -8.54
CA LEU A 71 19.15 10.53 -7.77
C LEU A 71 19.69 9.73 -6.56
N PRO A 72 20.93 9.22 -6.60
CA PRO A 72 21.46 8.39 -5.52
C PRO A 72 21.73 9.22 -4.26
N ARG A 73 20.78 9.21 -3.32
CA ARG A 73 20.93 9.75 -1.96
C ARG A 73 21.24 8.61 -0.99
N LEU A 74 22.51 8.22 -0.91
CA LEU A 74 22.96 7.03 -0.17
C LEU A 74 22.56 7.04 1.32
N GLU A 75 22.53 8.20 1.97
CA GLU A 75 22.08 8.32 3.37
C GLU A 75 20.59 8.00 3.52
N GLN A 76 19.75 8.60 2.67
CA GLN A 76 18.31 8.35 2.68
C GLN A 76 17.96 6.89 2.35
N LEU A 77 18.76 6.24 1.51
CA LEU A 77 18.62 4.81 1.22
C LEU A 77 18.88 3.96 2.46
N ARG A 78 20.01 4.17 3.15
CA ARG A 78 20.35 3.43 4.38
C ARG A 78 19.31 3.64 5.47
N ASP A 79 18.85 4.87 5.66
CA ASP A 79 17.79 5.19 6.63
C ASP A 79 16.47 4.50 6.27
N SER A 80 16.12 4.46 4.99
CA SER A 80 14.92 3.78 4.51
C SER A 80 15.01 2.26 4.69
N GLU A 81 16.17 1.67 4.39
CA GLU A 81 16.43 0.24 4.62
C GLU A 81 16.30 -0.12 6.11
N GLN A 82 16.86 0.69 7.01
CA GLN A 82 16.78 0.45 8.45
C GLN A 82 15.33 0.54 8.94
N LYS A 83 14.58 1.57 8.52
CA LYS A 83 13.15 1.72 8.86
C LYS A 83 12.32 0.56 8.29
N LEU A 84 12.62 0.13 7.06
CA LEU A 84 11.89 -0.95 6.42
C LEU A 84 12.10 -2.29 7.15
N ARG A 85 13.30 -2.54 7.68
CA ARG A 85 13.54 -3.72 8.54
C ARG A 85 12.64 -3.73 9.77
N ALA A 86 12.50 -2.59 10.46
CA ALA A 86 11.61 -2.50 11.62
C ALA A 86 10.13 -2.74 11.24
N VAL A 87 9.71 -2.31 10.05
CA VAL A 87 8.36 -2.60 9.53
C VAL A 87 8.21 -4.10 9.27
N PHE A 88 9.23 -4.75 8.70
CA PHE A 88 9.20 -6.20 8.50
C PHE A 88 9.16 -6.99 9.81
N ASP A 89 9.81 -6.53 10.87
CA ASP A 89 9.69 -7.18 12.19
C ASP A 89 8.23 -7.17 12.70
N VAL A 90 7.50 -6.07 12.48
CA VAL A 90 6.06 -5.97 12.81
C VAL A 90 5.24 -6.94 11.96
N TYR A 91 5.59 -7.08 10.68
CA TYR A 91 4.88 -7.96 9.74
C TYR A 91 5.14 -9.42 10.08
N GLU A 92 6.37 -9.80 10.38
CA GLU A 92 6.72 -11.15 10.82
C GLU A 92 5.99 -11.50 12.12
N HIS A 93 5.97 -10.58 13.09
CA HIS A 93 5.20 -10.79 14.30
C HIS A 93 3.69 -10.96 14.02
N ARG A 94 3.13 -10.15 13.12
CA ARG A 94 1.72 -10.28 12.73
C ARG A 94 1.44 -11.61 12.04
N LEU A 95 2.25 -11.97 11.05
CA LEU A 95 2.07 -13.17 10.23
C LEU A 95 2.41 -14.47 10.99
N SER A 96 3.15 -14.37 12.09
CA SER A 96 3.31 -15.49 13.03
C SER A 96 2.02 -15.86 13.75
N LYS A 97 1.06 -14.93 13.84
CA LYS A 97 -0.21 -15.07 14.56
C LYS A 97 -1.42 -15.24 13.64
N SER A 98 -1.26 -14.95 12.35
CA SER A 98 -2.36 -14.99 11.39
C SER A 98 -1.84 -15.23 9.99
N ARG A 99 -2.62 -15.93 9.16
CA ARG A 99 -2.18 -16.32 7.81
C ARG A 99 -1.96 -15.13 6.86
N TYR A 100 -2.71 -14.04 7.03
CA TYR A 100 -2.66 -12.82 6.24
C TYR A 100 -2.67 -11.59 7.14
N LEU A 101 -2.40 -10.40 6.58
CA LEU A 101 -2.27 -9.17 7.38
C LEU A 101 -3.57 -8.87 8.15
N ALA A 102 -4.73 -9.01 7.53
CA ALA A 102 -6.01 -8.69 8.16
C ALA A 102 -6.68 -9.88 8.89
N GLY A 103 -6.15 -11.10 8.78
CA GLY A 103 -6.78 -12.29 9.36
C GLY A 103 -6.43 -13.58 8.63
N GLU A 104 -7.33 -14.57 8.69
CA GLU A 104 -7.10 -15.90 8.10
C GLU A 104 -7.40 -15.98 6.59
N SER A 105 -8.03 -14.95 6.03
CA SER A 105 -8.36 -14.84 4.62
C SER A 105 -7.59 -13.72 3.93
N TYR A 106 -7.23 -13.95 2.67
CA TYR A 106 -6.59 -12.95 1.82
C TYR A 106 -7.50 -11.75 1.62
N SER A 107 -6.93 -10.53 1.67
CA SER A 107 -7.70 -9.30 1.67
C SER A 107 -7.05 -8.17 0.90
N LEU A 108 -7.74 -7.04 0.82
CA LEU A 108 -7.20 -5.81 0.23
C LEU A 108 -5.94 -5.30 0.95
N ALA A 109 -5.77 -5.61 2.24
CA ALA A 109 -4.54 -5.28 2.95
C ALA A 109 -3.33 -5.96 2.31
N ASP A 110 -3.45 -7.23 1.94
CA ASP A 110 -2.37 -8.00 1.31
C ASP A 110 -2.15 -7.56 -0.14
N LEU A 111 -3.23 -7.32 -0.89
CA LEU A 111 -3.17 -6.78 -2.26
C LEU A 111 -2.46 -5.44 -2.34
N SER A 112 -2.63 -4.56 -1.33
CA SER A 112 -2.08 -3.21 -1.36
C SER A 112 -0.54 -3.15 -1.44
N HIS A 113 0.14 -4.25 -1.08
CA HIS A 113 1.60 -4.40 -1.13
C HIS A 113 2.10 -4.92 -2.49
N LEU A 114 1.20 -5.39 -3.36
CA LEU A 114 1.56 -5.77 -4.72
C LEU A 114 1.66 -4.50 -5.59
N GLN A 115 2.74 -4.43 -6.36
CA GLN A 115 3.24 -3.23 -7.03
C GLN A 115 2.13 -2.43 -7.73
N LYS A 116 2.03 -1.14 -7.37
CA LYS A 116 1.18 -0.17 -8.06
C LYS A 116 1.87 0.25 -9.36
N GLY A 117 1.61 -0.49 -10.43
CA GLY A 117 2.05 -0.13 -11.79
C GLY A 117 1.29 1.06 -12.38
#